data_AF-A0A7C7CPI2-F1
#
_entry.id   AF-A0A7C7CPI2-F1
#
_cell.length_a   1.000
_cell.length_b   1.000
_cell.length_c   1.000
_cell.angle_alpha   90.00
_cell.angle_beta   90.00
_cell.angle_gamma   90.00
#
_symmetry.space_group_name_H-M   'P 1'
#
loop_
_entity.id
_entity.type
_entity.pdbx_description
1 polymer ?
#
loop_
_entity_poly.entity_id
_entity_poly.type
_entity_poly.pdbx_seq_one_letter_code
_entity_poly.pdbx_strand_id
1 'polypeptide(L)'
;MSEDLTGEWPVSVVINRVRRTTGIGLTDEYKNGKTIEGKIEGTDIDVSIIASALKHSDLDELEEGMIISANCVVKEYRAVLKRLELLG
;
A
#
# COMPACT_ATOMS: atom_id res chain seq x y z
N MET A 1 -5.24 -10.57 19.76
CA MET A 1 -5.29 -9.15 20.13
C MET A 1 -5.12 -8.37 18.84
N SER A 2 -6.12 -7.58 18.43
CA SER A 2 -5.92 -6.58 17.38
C SER A 2 -5.13 -5.44 18.03
N GLU A 3 -3.84 -5.38 17.79
CA GLU A 3 -3.11 -4.14 18.05
C GLU A 3 -3.79 -3.06 17.20
N ASP A 4 -4.25 -1.99 17.86
CA ASP A 4 -4.76 -0.81 17.18
C ASP A 4 -3.59 -0.20 16.41
N LEU A 5 -3.44 -0.58 15.14
CA LEU A 5 -2.45 -0.04 14.19
C LEU A 5 -2.87 1.38 13.78
N THR A 6 -3.07 2.25 14.75
CA THR A 6 -3.46 3.65 14.56
C THR A 6 -2.20 4.50 14.41
N GLY A 7 -2.25 5.50 13.53
CA GLY A 7 -1.13 6.43 13.29
C GLY A 7 -0.40 6.19 11.98
N GLU A 8 0.54 7.09 11.66
CA GLU A 8 1.44 6.96 10.52
C GLU A 8 2.63 6.07 10.89
N TRP A 9 2.90 5.10 10.03
CA TRP A 9 3.98 4.13 10.17
C TRP A 9 5.05 4.40 9.11
N PRO A 10 6.29 4.75 9.50
CA PRO A 10 7.39 4.85 8.56
C PRO A 10 7.74 3.44 8.06
N VAL A 11 7.70 3.24 6.75
CA VAL A 11 8.08 1.98 6.09
C VAL A 11 9.01 2.24 4.93
N SER A 12 10.02 1.37 4.78
CA SER A 12 10.81 1.25 3.55
C SER A 12 10.32 0.04 2.78
N VAL A 13 9.99 0.21 1.50
CA VAL A 13 9.38 -0.83 0.66
C VAL A 13 10.20 -1.03 -0.60
N VAL A 14 10.60 -2.28 -0.84
CA VAL A 14 11.15 -2.72 -2.13
C VAL A 14 9.97 -2.99 -3.06
N ILE A 15 9.90 -2.21 -4.14
CA ILE A 15 8.79 -2.28 -5.09
C ILE A 15 8.88 -3.53 -5.94
N ASN A 16 7.83 -4.33 -5.93
CA ASN A 16 7.65 -5.45 -6.86
C ASN A 16 6.81 -5.04 -8.07
N ARG A 17 5.85 -4.13 -7.88
CA ARG A 17 4.95 -3.70 -8.95
C ARG A 17 4.31 -2.35 -8.64
N VAL A 18 4.18 -1.52 -9.68
CA VAL A 18 3.38 -0.30 -9.64
C VAL A 18 2.27 -0.39 -10.66
N ARG A 19 1.05 -0.02 -10.28
CA ARG A 19 -0.11 0.03 -11.19
C ARG A 19 -1.00 1.22 -10.88
N ARG A 20 -1.84 1.64 -11.83
CA ARG A 20 -2.92 2.58 -11.52
C ARG A 20 -3.83 2.00 -10.46
N THR A 21 -4.21 2.83 -9.48
CA THR A 21 -5.16 2.42 -8.45
C THR A 21 -6.52 2.20 -9.09
N THR A 22 -7.09 1.01 -8.88
CA THR A 22 -8.45 0.66 -9.33
C THR A 22 -9.23 0.12 -8.15
N GLY A 23 -10.51 0.50 -8.03
CA GLY A 23 -11.34 0.11 -6.90
C GLY A 23 -12.69 0.81 -6.89
N ILE A 24 -13.73 0.07 -6.50
CA ILE A 24 -15.07 0.60 -6.28
C ILE A 24 -15.07 1.36 -4.94
N GLY A 25 -15.59 2.59 -4.92
CA GLY A 25 -15.67 3.39 -3.69
C GLY A 25 -14.37 4.06 -3.25
N LEU A 26 -13.36 4.15 -4.14
CA LEU A 26 -12.18 4.98 -3.89
C LEU A 26 -12.59 6.45 -3.71
N THR A 27 -12.04 7.09 -2.67
CA THR A 27 -12.14 8.54 -2.53
C THR A 27 -11.49 9.22 -3.74
N ASP A 28 -12.01 10.40 -4.11
CA ASP A 28 -11.56 11.13 -5.31
C ASP A 28 -10.05 11.39 -5.33
N GLU A 29 -9.45 11.54 -4.15
CA GLU A 29 -8.00 11.76 -4.00
C GLU A 29 -7.14 10.62 -4.58
N TYR A 30 -7.67 9.39 -4.68
CA TYR A 30 -6.92 8.22 -5.16
C TYR A 30 -7.29 7.78 -6.57
N LYS A 31 -8.28 8.40 -7.22
CA LYS A 31 -8.75 8.00 -8.56
C LYS A 31 -7.64 8.03 -9.63
N ASN A 32 -6.70 8.96 -9.50
CA ASN A 32 -5.53 9.09 -10.39
C ASN A 32 -4.23 8.60 -9.75
N GLY A 33 -4.34 7.95 -8.58
CA GLY A 33 -3.19 7.47 -7.83
C GLY A 33 -2.54 6.20 -8.40
N LYS A 34 -1.52 5.73 -7.70
CA LYS A 34 -0.87 4.44 -7.94
C LYS A 34 -1.03 3.51 -6.75
N THR A 35 -1.18 2.23 -7.04
CA THR A 35 -1.04 1.14 -6.07
C THR A 35 0.35 0.56 -6.24
N ILE A 36 1.12 0.58 -5.14
CA ILE A 36 2.49 0.10 -5.06
C ILE A 36 2.45 -1.20 -4.26
N GLU A 37 2.82 -2.29 -4.90
CA GLU A 37 2.94 -3.60 -4.27
C GLU A 37 4.42 -3.91 -4.09
N GLY A 38 4.77 -4.42 -2.91
CA GLY A 38 6.16 -4.65 -2.55
C GLY A 38 6.31 -5.39 -1.23
N LYS A 39 7.55 -5.47 -0.76
CA LYS A 39 7.89 -6.02 0.55
C LYS A 39 8.55 -4.96 1.41
N ILE A 40 8.25 -4.97 2.71
CA ILE A 40 8.99 -4.13 3.66
C ILE A 40 10.44 -4.60 3.69
N GLU A 41 11.37 -3.67 3.49
CA GLU A 41 12.81 -3.93 3.42
C GLU A 41 13.28 -4.71 4.66
N GLY A 42 14.05 -5.78 4.43
CA GLY A 42 14.56 -6.65 5.50
C GLY A 42 13.52 -7.58 6.14
N THR A 43 12.32 -7.70 5.56
CA THR A 43 11.25 -8.58 6.07
C THR A 43 10.58 -9.40 4.97
N ASP A 44 9.80 -10.41 5.36
CA ASP A 44 8.92 -11.18 4.46
C ASP A 44 7.48 -10.64 4.43
N ILE A 45 7.25 -9.40 4.87
CA ILE A 45 5.92 -8.81 4.93
C ILE A 45 5.59 -8.15 3.59
N ASP A 46 4.64 -8.73 2.85
CA ASP A 46 4.06 -8.13 1.66
C ASP A 46 3.11 -6.97 2.02
N VAL A 47 3.19 -5.90 1.25
CA VAL A 47 2.38 -4.69 1.43
C VAL A 47 1.79 -4.20 0.11
N SER A 48 0.64 -3.54 0.21
CA SER A 48 0.00 -2.81 -0.88
C SER A 48 -0.32 -1.40 -0.41
N ILE A 49 0.33 -0.40 -1.01
CA ILE A 49 0.21 1.01 -0.64
C ILE A 49 -0.58 1.72 -1.74
N ILE A 50 -1.60 2.49 -1.34
CA ILE A 50 -2.36 3.35 -2.24
C ILE A 50 -1.85 4.77 -2.08
N ALA A 51 -1.20 5.30 -3.11
CA ALA A 51 -0.64 6.65 -3.13
C ALA A 51 -1.50 7.60 -3.98
N SER A 52 -1.71 8.82 -3.51
CA SER A 52 -2.46 9.86 -4.22
C SER A 52 -1.55 10.66 -5.15
N ALA A 53 -1.93 10.77 -6.43
CA ALA A 53 -1.23 11.64 -7.39
C ALA A 53 -1.38 13.14 -7.09
N LEU A 54 -2.35 13.54 -6.25
CA LEU A 54 -2.49 14.93 -5.80
C LEU A 54 -1.41 15.33 -4.79
N LYS A 55 -0.92 14.36 -4.01
CA LYS A 55 0.09 14.56 -2.96
C LYS A 55 1.50 14.22 -3.42
N HIS A 56 1.62 13.35 -4.44
CA HIS A 56 2.88 12.83 -4.94
C HIS A 56 2.89 12.93 -6.47
N SER A 57 3.65 13.88 -7.01
CA SER A 57 3.75 14.13 -8.46
C SER A 57 4.68 13.16 -9.19
N ASP A 58 5.53 12.47 -8.44
CA ASP A 58 6.61 11.58 -8.87
C ASP A 58 6.18 10.11 -8.96
N LEU A 59 4.90 9.78 -8.77
CA LEU A 59 4.40 8.40 -8.80
C LEU A 59 4.60 7.69 -10.15
N ASP A 60 4.80 8.43 -11.24
CA ASP A 60 5.09 7.87 -12.55
C ASP A 60 6.57 7.51 -12.75
N GLU A 61 7.46 7.97 -11.86
CA GLU A 61 8.89 7.63 -11.86
C GLU A 61 9.18 6.34 -11.07
N LEU A 62 8.17 5.79 -10.39
CA LEU A 62 8.32 4.58 -9.58
C LEU A 62 8.35 3.32 -10.45
N GLU A 63 9.43 2.55 -10.31
CA GLU A 63 9.69 1.32 -11.04
C GLU A 63 9.93 0.12 -10.11
N GLU A 64 9.81 -1.08 -10.67
CA GLU A 64 10.14 -2.33 -9.98
C GLU A 64 11.62 -2.36 -9.59
N GLY A 65 11.91 -2.85 -8.39
CA GLY A 65 13.26 -2.91 -7.81
C GLY A 65 13.69 -1.65 -7.06
N MET A 66 12.98 -0.53 -7.20
CA MET A 66 13.25 0.67 -6.41
C MET A 66 12.87 0.48 -4.93
N ILE A 67 13.57 1.19 -4.05
CA ILE A 67 13.23 1.28 -2.63
C ILE A 67 12.62 2.65 -2.38
N ILE A 68 11.42 2.67 -1.79
CA ILE A 68 10.76 3.91 -1.37
C ILE A 68 10.63 3.93 0.16
N SER A 69 10.73 5.12 0.75
CA SER A 69 10.39 5.35 2.15
C SER A 69 9.10 6.17 2.21
N ALA A 70 8.12 5.71 2.98
CA ALA A 70 6.83 6.36 3.09
C ALA A 70 6.29 6.26 4.52
N ASN A 71 5.63 7.33 4.97
CA ASN A 71 4.79 7.28 6.17
C ASN A 71 3.38 6.86 5.75
N CYS A 72 2.97 5.67 6.18
CA CYS A 72 1.72 5.02 5.74
C CYS A 72 0.76 4.85 6.91
N VAL A 73 -0.54 5.04 6.67
CA VAL A 73 -1.57 4.63 7.64
C VAL A 73 -2.04 3.22 7.28
N VAL A 74 -2.05 2.31 8.25
CA VAL A 74 -2.53 0.94 8.03
C VAL A 74 -4.05 0.95 7.89
N LYS A 75 -4.54 0.67 6.67
CA LYS A 75 -5.99 0.52 6.43
C LYS A 75 -6.49 -0.89 6.69
N GLU A 76 -5.73 -1.90 6.27
CA GLU A 76 -6.08 -3.30 6.48
C GLU A 76 -4.82 -4.12 6.80
N TYR A 77 -4.92 -4.97 7.82
CA TYR A 77 -3.91 -5.96 8.15
C TYR A 77 -4.47 -7.37 7.90
N ARG A 78 -3.65 -8.23 7.26
CA ARG A 78 -4.02 -9.62 6.89
C ARG A 78 -5.33 -9.72 6.08
N ALA A 79 -5.52 -8.83 5.12
CA ALA A 79 -6.75 -8.75 4.33
C ALA A 79 -7.15 -10.08 3.66
N VAL A 80 -6.19 -10.84 3.12
CA VAL A 80 -6.44 -12.15 2.49
C VAL A 80 -6.95 -13.17 3.50
N LEU A 81 -6.31 -13.26 4.67
CA LEU A 81 -6.72 -14.15 5.76
C LEU A 81 -8.13 -13.83 6.23
N LYS A 82 -8.46 -12.54 6.43
CA LYS A 82 -9.82 -12.11 6.78
C LYS A 82 -10.87 -12.50 5.72
N ARG A 83 -10.52 -12.41 4.42
CA ARG A 83 -11.43 -12.83 3.34
C ARG A 83 -11.64 -14.34 3.31
N LEU A 84 -10.60 -15.13 3.61
CA LEU A 84 -10.70 -16.58 3.71
C LEU A 84 -11.56 -17.01 4.90
N GLU A 85 -11.45 -16.33 6.04
CA GLU A 85 -12.31 -16.56 7.21
C GLU A 85 -13.80 -16.30 6.91
N LEU A 86 -14.13 -15.37 6.02
CA LEU A 86 -15.52 -15.08 5.61
C LEU A 86 -16.11 -16.10 4.63
N LEU A 87 -15.29 -16.99 4.07
CA LEU A 87 -15.72 -18.04 3.15
C LEU A 87 -15.95 -19.39 3.85
N GLY A 88 -15.76 -19.46 5.17
CA GLY A 88 -15.94 -20.65 6.02
C GLY A 88 -17.25 -20.64 6.80
#